data_AF-A0A3S9PDG0-F1
#
_entry.id   AF-A0A3S9PDG0-F1
#
_cell.length_a   1.000
_cell.length_b   1.000
_cell.length_c   1.000
_cell.angle_alpha   90.00
_cell.angle_beta   90.00
_cell.angle_gamma   90.00
#
_symmetry.space_group_name_H-M   'P 1'
#
loop_
_entity.id
_entity.type
_entity.pdbx_description
1 polymer ?
#
loop_
_entity_poly.entity_id
_entity_poly.type
_entity_poly.pdbx_seq_one_letter_code
_entity_poly.pdbx_strand_id
1 'polypeptide(L)'
;MVPDVPINDEDYASMLGELKEIRRAGLVKLRTLRVPVLQRTAAARTSNGSVEELIRHAVCRLDEGTLRAAAEYTLGLAQGTRDWPGADRRRRAAEIYGVSIERFRKDQELMLLGQVAEAIDGLGEEAAGDRWDLGTTHRVVPVAVRGRTVPVTVHVHPVDLLRDVDVVVAPTNVFFALPEPYKSSVSASLRRAGAVRGVTGDILEDRIRDELRAWVARQGALGRPVPAGTVAATGAGALTGQGIRRVYHAAVAVPRGGTNDYDVQPADVTRAATRALAILAEEEHEFGPPLRSVCFTLLGAGRGGLPYRTSIGALWAAVEADLARGARWDVHFVVRNPSAAALLTRLATRIRPKADPTPTG
;
A
#
# COMPACT_ATOMS: atom_id res chain seq x y z
N MET A 1 7.88 21.35 24.33
CA MET A 1 8.21 20.82 22.99
C MET A 1 8.98 19.53 23.19
N VAL A 2 8.31 18.39 23.03
CA VAL A 2 8.96 17.08 23.07
C VAL A 2 9.57 16.85 21.68
N PRO A 3 10.83 16.42 21.56
CA PRO A 3 11.45 16.18 20.26
C PRO A 3 10.68 15.09 19.52
N ASP A 4 10.24 15.44 18.32
CA ASP A 4 9.57 14.56 17.36
C ASP A 4 10.61 13.59 16.80
N VAL A 5 10.74 12.43 17.45
CA VAL A 5 11.65 11.37 17.02
C VAL A 5 10.85 10.42 16.12
N PRO A 6 11.11 10.40 14.80
CA PRO A 6 10.51 9.41 13.92
C PRO A 6 10.95 8.02 14.35
N ILE A 7 10.00 7.10 14.44
CA ILE A 7 10.21 5.67 14.67
C ILE A 7 11.09 5.13 13.53
N ASN A 8 12.32 4.71 13.84
CA ASN A 8 13.23 4.02 12.91
C ASN A 8 12.66 2.62 12.59
N ASP A 9 13.15 1.93 11.55
CA ASP A 9 12.68 0.58 11.20
C ASP A 9 12.77 -0.41 12.38
N GLU A 10 13.73 -0.18 13.29
CA GLU A 10 13.87 -0.89 14.57
C GLU A 10 12.72 -0.63 15.55
N ASP A 11 12.22 0.60 15.63
CA ASP A 11 11.08 0.94 16.49
C ASP A 11 9.77 0.35 15.92
N TYR A 12 9.62 0.27 14.59
CA TYR A 12 8.48 -0.41 13.95
C TYR A 12 8.48 -1.90 14.27
N ALA A 13 9.63 -2.57 14.11
CA ALA A 13 9.79 -3.98 14.46
C ALA A 13 9.52 -4.23 15.95
N SER A 14 10.00 -3.33 16.83
CA SER A 14 9.76 -3.39 18.27
C SER A 14 8.28 -3.20 18.63
N MET A 15 7.62 -2.22 18.02
CA MET A 15 6.18 -1.98 18.18
C MET A 15 5.34 -3.19 17.73
N LEU A 16 5.67 -3.79 16.58
CA LEU A 16 5.01 -4.99 16.11
C LEU A 16 5.21 -6.17 17.08
N GLY A 17 6.40 -6.28 17.68
CA GLY A 17 6.69 -7.23 18.76
C GLY A 17 5.80 -7.03 19.98
N GLU A 18 5.67 -5.78 20.45
CA GLU A 18 4.82 -5.43 21.59
C GLU A 18 3.34 -5.69 21.31
N LEU A 19 2.84 -5.39 20.11
CA LEU A 19 1.47 -5.71 19.70
C LEU A 19 1.20 -7.21 19.70
N LYS A 20 2.17 -8.05 19.32
CA LYS A 20 2.05 -9.52 19.40
C LYS A 20 1.90 -9.97 20.86
N GLU A 21 2.63 -9.35 21.79
CA GLU A 21 2.53 -9.65 23.22
C GLU A 21 1.16 -9.25 23.80
N ILE A 22 0.67 -8.05 23.47
CA ILE A 22 -0.68 -7.61 23.85
C ILE A 22 -1.74 -8.56 23.31
N ARG A 23 -1.62 -8.94 22.03
CA ARG A 23 -2.55 -9.87 21.38
C ARG A 23 -2.58 -11.25 22.07
N ARG A 24 -1.42 -11.74 22.55
CA ARG A 24 -1.29 -13.02 23.28
C ARG A 24 -1.90 -12.92 24.68
N ALA A 25 -1.55 -11.88 25.43
CA ALA A 25 -1.93 -11.74 26.84
C ALA A 25 -3.36 -11.18 27.05
N GLY A 26 -3.86 -10.36 26.12
CA GLY A 26 -5.13 -9.65 26.19
C GLY A 26 -5.08 -8.34 26.99
N LEU A 27 -6.07 -7.47 26.76
CA LEU A 27 -6.14 -6.12 27.36
C LEU A 27 -6.25 -6.14 28.89
N VAL A 28 -6.84 -7.20 29.48
CA VAL A 28 -6.92 -7.36 30.94
C VAL A 28 -5.53 -7.38 31.59
N LYS A 29 -4.53 -7.93 30.88
CA LYS A 29 -3.14 -8.04 31.37
C LYS A 29 -2.26 -6.87 30.94
N LEU A 30 -2.79 -5.89 30.21
CA LEU A 30 -2.00 -4.80 29.62
C LEU A 30 -1.11 -4.07 30.63
N ARG A 31 -1.62 -3.82 31.84
CA ARG A 31 -0.88 -3.17 32.94
C ARG A 31 0.36 -3.93 33.43
N THR A 32 0.43 -5.24 33.15
CA THR A 32 1.54 -6.11 33.57
C THR A 32 2.53 -6.39 32.44
N LEU A 33 2.21 -5.99 31.21
CA LEU A 33 3.07 -6.21 30.06
C LEU A 33 4.13 -5.11 29.98
N ARG A 34 5.34 -5.51 29.59
CA ARG A 34 6.40 -4.56 29.22
C ARG A 34 6.25 -4.22 27.74
N VAL A 35 5.66 -3.07 27.48
CA VAL A 35 5.46 -2.53 26.13
C VAL A 35 6.00 -1.09 26.05
N PRO A 36 7.33 -0.90 26.24
CA PRO A 36 7.93 0.42 26.39
C PRO A 36 7.78 1.32 25.16
N VAL A 37 7.80 0.78 23.94
CA VAL A 37 7.59 1.58 22.71
C VAL A 37 6.15 2.11 22.71
N LEU A 38 5.16 1.24 22.87
CA LEU A 38 3.75 1.62 22.91
C LEU A 38 3.43 2.54 24.09
N GLN A 39 4.05 2.36 25.26
CA GLN A 39 3.89 3.25 26.41
C GLN A 39 4.40 4.67 26.11
N ARG A 40 5.60 4.79 25.54
CA ARG A 40 6.15 6.10 25.11
C ARG A 40 5.26 6.74 24.05
N THR A 41 4.82 5.96 23.07
CA THR A 41 3.95 6.44 22.00
C THR A 41 2.58 6.89 22.55
N ALA A 42 1.99 6.14 23.47
CA ALA A 42 0.72 6.48 24.10
C ALA A 42 0.84 7.77 24.92
N ALA A 43 1.90 7.90 25.74
CA ALA A 43 2.18 9.11 26.51
C ALA A 43 2.33 10.36 25.62
N ALA A 44 2.83 10.19 24.39
CA ALA A 44 2.98 11.29 23.45
C ALA A 44 1.72 11.59 22.63
N ARG A 45 0.82 10.62 22.42
CA ARG A 45 -0.24 10.69 21.38
C ARG A 45 -1.67 10.52 21.88
N THR A 46 -1.87 10.25 23.16
CA THR A 46 -3.20 10.07 23.76
C THR A 46 -3.39 10.99 24.95
N SER A 47 -4.65 11.26 25.30
CA SER A 47 -5.00 12.24 26.35
C SER A 47 -4.57 11.80 27.75
N ASN A 48 -4.54 10.49 28.00
CA ASN A 48 -4.27 9.87 29.30
C ASN A 48 -3.02 8.97 29.30
N GLY A 49 -2.26 8.93 28.19
CA GLY A 49 -1.12 8.04 28.03
C GLY A 49 -1.47 6.55 27.93
N SER A 50 -2.72 6.20 27.68
CA SER A 50 -3.19 4.81 27.67
C SER A 50 -2.82 4.10 26.37
N VAL A 51 -2.09 2.99 26.50
CA VAL A 51 -1.80 2.08 25.38
C VAL A 51 -3.09 1.52 24.78
N GLU A 52 -4.13 1.29 25.59
CA GLU A 52 -5.41 0.81 25.05
C GLU A 52 -6.11 1.89 24.20
N GLU A 53 -6.08 3.15 24.64
CA GLU A 53 -6.63 4.28 23.87
C GLU A 53 -5.88 4.44 22.55
N LEU A 54 -4.54 4.35 22.59
CA LEU A 54 -3.69 4.41 21.40
C LEU A 54 -4.07 3.33 20.37
N ILE A 55 -4.19 2.08 20.82
CA ILE A 55 -4.55 0.96 19.93
C ILE A 55 -5.98 1.12 19.42
N ARG A 56 -6.92 1.58 20.24
CA ARG A 56 -8.30 1.83 19.83
C ARG A 56 -8.36 2.89 18.73
N HIS A 57 -7.66 4.01 18.90
CA HIS A 57 -7.54 5.05 17.87
C HIS A 57 -6.93 4.49 16.58
N ALA A 58 -5.86 3.70 16.68
CA ALA A 58 -5.23 3.10 15.50
C ALA A 58 -6.17 2.13 14.75
N VAL A 59 -6.90 1.27 15.46
CA VAL A 59 -7.85 0.33 14.86
C VAL A 59 -9.00 1.06 14.17
N CYS A 60 -9.53 2.13 14.77
CA CYS A 60 -10.57 2.97 14.15
C CYS A 60 -10.14 3.57 12.80
N ARG A 61 -8.84 3.69 12.53
CA ARG A 61 -8.30 4.26 11.28
C ARG A 61 -8.07 3.24 10.17
N LEU A 62 -8.17 1.94 10.48
CA LEU A 62 -8.10 0.91 9.45
C LEU A 62 -9.32 0.99 8.53
N ASP A 63 -9.16 0.58 7.27
CA ASP A 63 -10.25 0.55 6.29
C ASP A 63 -11.48 -0.19 6.84
N GLU A 64 -12.66 0.37 6.59
CA GLU A 64 -13.94 -0.20 7.06
C GLU A 64 -14.20 -1.59 6.46
N GLY A 65 -14.77 -2.48 7.29
CA GLY A 65 -15.09 -3.85 6.91
C GLY A 65 -14.24 -4.89 7.63
N THR A 66 -13.87 -5.95 6.91
CA THR A 66 -13.26 -7.17 7.48
C THR A 66 -11.98 -6.90 8.26
N LEU A 67 -11.12 -5.99 7.78
CA LEU A 67 -9.83 -5.68 8.41
C LEU A 67 -10.01 -5.03 9.79
N ARG A 68 -10.79 -3.93 9.87
CA ARG A 68 -11.09 -3.24 11.14
C ARG A 68 -11.78 -4.19 12.12
N ALA A 69 -12.85 -4.86 11.69
CA ALA A 69 -13.61 -5.77 12.55
C ALA A 69 -12.73 -6.89 13.11
N ALA A 70 -11.95 -7.57 12.26
CA ALA A 70 -11.06 -8.61 12.75
C ALA A 70 -9.94 -8.07 13.67
N ALA A 71 -9.50 -6.82 13.50
CA ALA A 71 -8.54 -6.19 14.41
C ALA A 71 -9.14 -5.94 15.78
N GLU A 72 -10.39 -5.47 15.84
CA GLU A 72 -11.12 -5.29 17.07
C GLU A 72 -11.25 -6.60 17.85
N TYR A 73 -11.61 -7.71 17.19
CA TYR A 73 -11.69 -9.02 17.85
C TYR A 73 -10.31 -9.57 18.22
N THR A 74 -9.29 -9.44 17.36
CA THR A 74 -7.93 -9.95 17.62
C THR A 74 -7.34 -9.32 18.89
N LEU A 75 -7.52 -8.02 19.04
CA LEU A 75 -6.97 -7.22 20.14
C LEU A 75 -7.92 -7.12 21.35
N GLY A 76 -9.15 -7.64 21.26
CA GLY A 76 -10.12 -7.63 22.36
C GLY A 76 -10.79 -6.28 22.59
N LEU A 77 -10.82 -5.42 21.56
CA LEU A 77 -11.45 -4.11 21.57
C LEU A 77 -12.95 -4.16 21.24
N ALA A 78 -13.40 -5.22 20.56
CA ALA A 78 -14.82 -5.44 20.27
C ALA A 78 -15.60 -5.56 21.59
N GLN A 79 -16.81 -5.00 21.62
CA GLN A 79 -17.65 -4.98 22.82
C GLN A 79 -17.84 -6.40 23.39
N GLY A 80 -17.60 -6.57 24.70
CA GLY A 80 -17.75 -7.86 25.38
C GLY A 80 -16.64 -8.89 25.12
N THR A 81 -15.54 -8.53 24.44
CA THR A 81 -14.44 -9.46 24.11
C THR A 81 -13.16 -9.22 24.91
N ARG A 82 -13.19 -8.27 25.85
CA ARG A 82 -12.03 -7.79 26.61
C ARG A 82 -11.32 -8.91 27.37
N ASP A 83 -12.10 -9.76 28.02
CA ASP A 83 -11.70 -10.85 28.90
C ASP A 83 -11.61 -12.20 28.19
N TRP A 84 -11.95 -12.27 26.90
CA TRP A 84 -11.88 -13.50 26.14
C TRP A 84 -10.45 -14.05 26.11
N PRO A 85 -10.28 -15.38 26.16
CA PRO A 85 -9.00 -16.01 25.87
C PRO A 85 -8.46 -15.62 24.49
N GLY A 86 -7.13 -15.50 24.36
CA GLY A 86 -6.50 -15.16 23.08
C GLY A 86 -6.80 -16.14 21.94
N ALA A 87 -7.12 -17.39 22.27
CA ALA A 87 -7.57 -18.40 21.31
C ALA A 87 -8.99 -18.12 20.77
N ASP A 88 -9.90 -17.66 21.62
CA ASP A 88 -11.30 -17.38 21.25
C ASP A 88 -11.41 -16.09 20.44
N ARG A 89 -10.65 -15.05 20.83
CA ARG A 89 -10.43 -13.85 20.01
C ARG A 89 -9.92 -14.19 18.61
N ARG A 90 -8.93 -15.07 18.53
CA ARG A 90 -8.37 -15.53 17.25
C ARG A 90 -9.41 -16.29 16.43
N ARG A 91 -10.17 -17.20 17.06
CA ARG A 91 -11.24 -17.95 16.39
C ARG A 91 -12.26 -17.01 15.76
N ARG A 92 -12.73 -16.02 16.51
CA ARG A 92 -13.71 -15.06 16.03
C ARG A 92 -13.16 -14.15 14.93
N ALA A 93 -11.91 -13.71 15.04
CA ALA A 93 -11.25 -12.94 13.98
C ALA A 93 -11.07 -13.78 12.69
N ALA A 94 -10.75 -15.08 12.82
CA ALA A 94 -10.66 -15.99 11.68
C ALA A 94 -12.01 -16.20 10.98
N GLU A 95 -13.11 -16.30 11.75
CA GLU A 95 -14.48 -16.36 11.21
C GLU A 95 -14.83 -15.10 10.40
N ILE A 96 -14.49 -13.92 10.90
CA ILE A 96 -14.72 -12.64 10.18
C ILE A 96 -14.00 -12.61 8.85
N TYR A 97 -12.77 -13.15 8.81
CA TYR A 97 -12.01 -13.29 7.57
C TYR A 97 -12.47 -14.45 6.67
N GLY A 98 -13.34 -15.35 7.17
CA GLY A 98 -13.74 -16.55 6.44
C GLY A 98 -12.60 -17.55 6.22
N VAL A 99 -11.67 -17.67 7.18
CA VAL A 99 -10.51 -18.58 7.11
C VAL A 99 -10.42 -19.47 8.35
N SER A 100 -9.63 -20.55 8.26
CA SER A 100 -9.36 -21.41 9.42
C SER A 100 -8.51 -20.69 10.48
N ILE A 101 -8.65 -21.10 11.75
CA ILE A 101 -7.91 -20.50 12.88
C ILE A 101 -6.40 -20.57 12.66
N GLU A 102 -5.91 -21.71 12.17
CA GLU A 102 -4.47 -21.92 11.95
C GLU A 102 -3.94 -21.06 10.81
N ARG A 103 -4.74 -20.85 9.76
CA ARG A 103 -4.39 -19.94 8.68
C ARG A 103 -4.37 -18.48 9.16
N PHE A 104 -5.42 -18.07 9.88
CA PHE A 104 -5.46 -16.76 10.51
C PHE A 104 -4.20 -16.46 11.33
N ARG A 105 -3.78 -17.42 12.16
CA ARG A 105 -2.59 -17.31 13.01
C ARG A 105 -1.31 -17.05 12.22
N LYS A 106 -1.13 -17.73 11.09
CA LYS A 106 0.10 -17.67 10.29
C LYS A 106 0.18 -16.43 9.43
N ASP A 107 -0.95 -15.98 8.89
CA ASP A 107 -0.95 -15.01 7.79
C ASP A 107 -1.66 -13.71 8.18
N GLN A 108 -2.98 -13.76 8.37
CA GLN A 108 -3.84 -12.58 8.51
C GLN A 108 -3.56 -11.85 9.83
N GLU A 109 -3.24 -12.57 10.90
CA GLU A 109 -2.91 -11.98 12.20
C GLU A 109 -1.63 -11.13 12.13
N LEU A 110 -0.60 -11.59 11.39
CA LEU A 110 0.63 -10.81 11.22
C LEU A 110 0.40 -9.56 10.38
N MET A 111 -0.29 -9.70 9.25
CA MET A 111 -0.64 -8.58 8.37
C MET A 111 -1.45 -7.52 9.13
N LEU A 112 -2.47 -7.96 9.86
CA LEU A 112 -3.34 -7.08 10.63
C LEU A 112 -2.57 -6.32 11.72
N LEU A 113 -1.70 -6.99 12.47
CA LEU A 113 -0.90 -6.32 13.50
C LEU A 113 0.10 -5.34 12.87
N GLY A 114 0.63 -5.64 11.69
CA GLY A 114 1.45 -4.72 10.90
C GLY A 114 0.70 -3.44 10.52
N GLN A 115 -0.55 -3.58 10.06
CA GLN A 115 -1.44 -2.45 9.72
C GLN A 115 -1.78 -1.60 10.96
N VAL A 116 -2.01 -2.24 12.11
CA VAL A 116 -2.22 -1.52 13.39
C VAL A 116 -0.96 -0.75 13.80
N ALA A 117 0.23 -1.34 13.68
CA ALA A 117 1.49 -0.65 13.99
C ALA A 117 1.69 0.60 13.10
N GLU A 118 1.38 0.51 11.81
CA GLU A 118 1.44 1.66 10.91
C GLU A 118 0.42 2.74 11.27
N ALA A 119 -0.80 2.35 11.64
CA ALA A 119 -1.81 3.29 12.09
C ALA A 119 -1.38 4.00 13.38
N ILE A 120 -0.73 3.30 14.32
CA ILE A 120 -0.16 3.89 15.56
C ILE A 120 0.94 4.89 15.22
N ASP A 121 1.83 4.57 14.28
CA ASP A 121 2.87 5.48 13.79
C ASP A 121 2.26 6.78 13.25
N GLY A 122 1.16 6.65 12.50
CA GLY A 122 0.43 7.79 11.92
C GLY A 122 -0.28 8.71 12.93
N LEU A 123 -0.55 8.28 14.17
CA LEU A 123 -1.34 9.07 15.14
C LEU A 123 -0.65 10.35 15.66
N GLY A 124 0.68 10.43 15.63
CA GLY A 124 1.42 11.57 16.18
C GLY A 124 1.53 12.75 15.22
N GLU A 125 1.33 12.50 13.94
CA GLU A 125 1.71 13.44 12.90
C GLU A 125 0.57 14.38 12.50
N GLU A 126 -0.68 14.09 12.90
CA GLU A 126 -1.82 15.01 12.71
C GLU A 126 -1.72 16.27 13.61
N ALA A 127 -0.96 16.22 14.70
CA ALA A 127 -0.73 17.37 15.55
C ALA A 127 0.33 18.34 15.02
N ALA A 128 1.20 17.90 14.10
CA ALA A 128 2.41 18.64 13.69
C ALA A 128 2.54 18.95 12.19
N GLY A 129 1.81 18.29 11.28
CA GLY A 129 1.90 18.66 9.87
C GLY A 129 0.97 17.88 8.94
N ASP A 130 0.24 18.61 8.11
CA ASP A 130 -0.61 18.15 7.00
C ASP A 130 -1.87 17.36 7.37
N ARG A 131 -2.90 18.09 7.82
CA ARG A 131 -4.27 17.68 7.55
C ARG A 131 -4.45 17.66 6.03
N TRP A 132 -4.70 16.48 5.47
CA TRP A 132 -5.31 16.40 4.14
C TRP A 132 -6.66 17.12 4.26
N ASP A 133 -6.74 18.34 3.75
CA ASP A 133 -7.96 19.13 3.89
C ASP A 133 -9.10 18.38 3.21
N LEU A 134 -10.26 18.33 3.87
CA LEU A 134 -11.44 17.61 3.38
C LEU A 134 -11.94 18.30 2.09
N GLY A 135 -11.37 17.91 0.95
CA GLY A 135 -11.63 18.52 -0.36
C GLY A 135 -10.47 18.38 -1.35
N THR A 136 -9.24 18.20 -0.88
CA THR A 136 -8.07 18.12 -1.77
C THR A 136 -7.81 16.67 -2.16
N THR A 137 -8.12 16.29 -3.41
CA THR A 137 -7.95 14.90 -3.89
C THR A 137 -6.57 14.63 -4.50
N HIS A 138 -5.76 15.67 -4.73
CA HIS A 138 -4.43 15.57 -5.31
C HIS A 138 -3.48 16.60 -4.69
N ARG A 139 -2.20 16.26 -4.57
CA ARG A 139 -1.17 17.16 -4.03
C ARG A 139 0.14 16.97 -4.75
N VAL A 140 0.81 18.06 -5.11
CA VAL A 140 2.18 18.01 -5.62
C VAL A 140 3.17 18.13 -4.46
N VAL A 141 4.11 17.19 -4.39
CA VAL A 141 5.13 17.06 -3.37
C VAL A 141 6.50 17.29 -4.03
N PRO A 142 7.25 18.34 -3.67
CA PRO A 142 8.60 18.54 -4.19
C PRO A 142 9.56 17.57 -3.50
N VAL A 143 10.23 16.71 -4.28
CA VAL A 143 11.19 15.73 -3.74
C VAL A 143 12.59 16.01 -4.26
N ALA A 144 13.58 16.02 -3.36
CA ALA A 144 14.98 16.22 -3.72
C ALA A 144 15.59 14.90 -4.21
N VAL A 145 16.13 14.88 -5.43
CA VAL A 145 16.85 13.75 -6.03
C VAL A 145 18.16 14.25 -6.61
N ARG A 146 19.30 13.80 -6.05
CA ARG A 146 20.67 14.20 -6.45
C ARG A 146 20.82 15.72 -6.71
N GLY A 147 20.35 16.54 -5.77
CA GLY A 147 20.46 18.00 -5.85
C GLY A 147 19.48 18.71 -6.77
N ARG A 148 18.52 17.98 -7.38
CA ARG A 148 17.40 18.56 -8.13
C ARG A 148 16.09 18.34 -7.39
N THR A 149 15.17 19.29 -7.48
CA THR A 149 13.81 19.12 -6.97
C THR A 149 12.92 18.63 -8.10
N VAL A 150 12.30 17.47 -7.94
CA VAL A 150 11.36 16.87 -8.88
C VAL A 150 9.95 16.90 -8.26
N PRO A 151 8.92 17.38 -8.97
CA PRO A 151 7.55 17.28 -8.50
C PRO A 151 7.06 15.83 -8.56
N VAL A 152 6.45 15.35 -7.48
CA VAL A 152 5.73 14.07 -7.43
C VAL A 152 4.29 14.34 -7.05
N THR A 153 3.34 13.85 -7.85
CA THR A 153 1.91 14.07 -7.60
C THR A 153 1.30 12.91 -6.82
N VAL A 154 0.67 13.19 -5.67
CA VAL A 154 -0.02 12.20 -4.85
C VAL A 154 -1.52 12.39 -4.98
N HIS A 155 -2.20 11.37 -5.47
CA HIS A 155 -3.65 11.28 -5.63
C HIS A 155 -4.26 10.47 -4.49
N VAL A 156 -5.29 11.03 -3.83
CA VAL A 156 -5.99 10.42 -2.70
C VAL A 156 -7.45 10.20 -3.05
N HIS A 157 -7.69 9.15 -3.83
CA HIS A 157 -9.02 8.74 -4.26
C HIS A 157 -8.96 7.34 -4.88
N PRO A 158 -10.12 6.72 -5.19
CA PRO A 158 -10.16 5.49 -5.95
C PRO A 158 -9.45 5.57 -7.31
N VAL A 159 -8.70 4.53 -7.67
CA VAL A 159 -7.87 4.49 -8.90
C VAL A 159 -8.69 4.64 -10.20
N ASP A 160 -9.98 4.29 -10.16
CA ASP A 160 -10.94 4.44 -11.27
C ASP A 160 -11.39 5.90 -11.51
N LEU A 161 -10.96 6.84 -10.66
CA LEU A 161 -11.13 8.29 -10.87
C LEU A 161 -9.84 8.98 -11.37
N LEU A 162 -8.76 8.23 -11.56
CA LEU A 162 -7.48 8.78 -12.03
C LEU A 162 -7.62 9.31 -13.47
N ARG A 163 -7.08 10.51 -13.71
CA ARG A 163 -7.13 11.17 -15.01
C ARG A 163 -5.78 11.74 -15.39
N ASP A 164 -5.60 11.95 -16.69
CA ASP A 164 -4.50 12.73 -17.28
C ASP A 164 -3.11 12.20 -16.91
N VAL A 165 -2.99 10.87 -16.76
CA VAL A 165 -1.72 10.16 -16.60
C VAL A 165 -1.61 9.09 -17.66
N ASP A 166 -0.49 9.02 -18.37
CA ASP A 166 -0.32 8.17 -19.53
C ASP A 166 -0.31 6.67 -19.19
N VAL A 167 0.37 6.32 -18.11
CA VAL A 167 0.59 4.93 -17.70
C VAL A 167 0.18 4.71 -16.25
N VAL A 168 -0.58 3.64 -15.97
CA VAL A 168 -0.87 3.20 -14.59
C VAL A 168 -0.22 1.85 -14.32
N VAL A 169 0.57 1.76 -13.25
CA VAL A 169 1.20 0.52 -12.78
C VAL A 169 0.31 -0.14 -11.73
N ALA A 170 -0.23 -1.31 -12.07
CA ALA A 170 -1.23 -2.03 -11.29
C ALA A 170 -0.70 -3.38 -10.78
N PRO A 171 -0.94 -3.76 -9.51
CA PRO A 171 -0.47 -5.03 -8.97
C PRO A 171 -1.27 -6.20 -9.53
N THR A 172 -0.60 -7.22 -10.04
CA THR A 172 -1.24 -8.48 -10.44
C THR A 172 -0.51 -9.66 -9.82
N ASN A 173 -1.14 -10.84 -9.89
CA ASN A 173 -0.49 -12.06 -9.46
C ASN A 173 0.49 -12.60 -10.51
N VAL A 174 1.38 -13.50 -10.10
CA VAL A 174 2.37 -14.10 -11.01
C VAL A 174 1.77 -14.94 -12.14
N PHE A 175 0.45 -15.21 -12.13
CA PHE A 175 -0.24 -15.84 -13.26
C PHE A 175 -0.90 -14.83 -14.20
N PHE A 176 -0.77 -13.53 -13.93
CA PHE A 176 -1.49 -12.46 -14.62
C PHE A 176 -3.02 -12.66 -14.64
N ALA A 177 -3.56 -13.41 -13.68
CA ALA A 177 -4.98 -13.67 -13.58
C ALA A 177 -5.70 -12.47 -12.96
N LEU A 178 -6.40 -11.67 -13.77
CA LEU A 178 -7.12 -10.50 -13.27
C LEU A 178 -8.27 -10.91 -12.34
N PRO A 179 -8.47 -10.21 -11.21
CA PRO A 179 -9.60 -10.43 -10.33
C PRO A 179 -10.92 -10.12 -11.04
N GLU A 180 -12.00 -10.72 -10.54
CA GLU A 180 -13.36 -10.47 -11.01
C GLU A 180 -13.73 -8.99 -10.86
N PRO A 181 -14.49 -8.40 -11.81
CA PRO A 181 -14.75 -6.96 -11.83
C PRO A 181 -15.51 -6.42 -10.63
N TYR A 182 -16.17 -7.24 -9.82
CA TYR A 182 -16.88 -6.80 -8.61
C TYR A 182 -16.00 -6.78 -7.35
N LYS A 183 -14.74 -7.22 -7.43
CA LYS A 183 -13.81 -7.15 -6.29
C LYS A 183 -13.33 -5.72 -6.06
N SER A 184 -12.90 -5.44 -4.82
CA SER A 184 -12.49 -4.11 -4.35
C SER A 184 -11.01 -3.76 -4.60
N SER A 185 -10.24 -4.66 -5.21
CA SER A 185 -8.81 -4.43 -5.47
C SER A 185 -8.57 -3.36 -6.54
N VAL A 186 -7.35 -2.81 -6.54
CA VAL A 186 -6.88 -1.85 -7.57
C VAL A 186 -7.09 -2.42 -8.97
N SER A 187 -6.64 -3.65 -9.22
CA SER A 187 -6.70 -4.27 -10.55
C SER A 187 -8.12 -4.66 -10.97
N ALA A 188 -8.99 -4.99 -10.01
CA ALA A 188 -10.42 -5.16 -10.30
C ALA A 188 -11.06 -3.83 -10.70
N SER A 189 -10.67 -2.74 -10.02
CA SER A 189 -11.19 -1.39 -10.30
C SER A 189 -10.72 -0.88 -11.67
N LEU A 190 -9.44 -1.03 -11.99
CA LEU A 190 -8.90 -0.69 -13.31
C LEU A 190 -9.51 -1.54 -14.43
N ARG A 191 -9.66 -2.86 -14.24
CA ARG A 191 -10.34 -3.73 -15.20
C ARG A 191 -11.78 -3.27 -15.44
N ARG A 192 -12.52 -2.97 -14.37
CA ARG A 192 -13.92 -2.53 -14.42
C ARG A 192 -14.08 -1.18 -15.11
N ALA A 193 -13.14 -0.26 -14.88
CA ALA A 193 -13.15 1.09 -15.47
C ALA A 193 -12.63 1.11 -16.91
N GLY A 194 -11.72 0.20 -17.27
CA GLY A 194 -11.21 0.02 -18.64
C GLY A 194 -12.10 -0.82 -19.54
N ALA A 195 -13.14 -1.47 -19.01
CA ALA A 195 -14.12 -2.21 -19.80
C ALA A 195 -15.00 -1.25 -20.61
N VAL A 196 -15.22 -1.57 -21.89
CA VAL A 196 -16.18 -0.85 -22.75
C VAL A 196 -17.58 -1.31 -22.38
N ARG A 197 -18.47 -0.36 -22.11
CA ARG A 197 -19.84 -0.64 -21.68
C ARG A 197 -20.86 -0.20 -22.71
N GLY A 198 -21.94 -0.96 -22.82
CA GLY A 198 -23.12 -0.59 -23.57
C GLY A 198 -23.99 0.40 -22.80
N VAL A 199 -25.02 0.91 -23.45
CA VAL A 199 -25.96 1.89 -22.88
C VAL A 199 -26.69 1.38 -21.64
N THR A 200 -26.85 0.05 -21.52
CA THR A 200 -27.46 -0.64 -20.37
C THR A 200 -26.48 -0.91 -19.22
N GLY A 201 -25.19 -0.59 -19.40
CA GLY A 201 -24.14 -0.84 -18.43
C GLY A 201 -23.45 -2.20 -18.56
N ASP A 202 -23.92 -3.07 -19.47
CA ASP A 202 -23.32 -4.35 -19.81
C ASP A 202 -21.90 -4.18 -20.36
N ILE A 203 -20.99 -5.09 -20.02
CA ILE A 203 -19.62 -5.09 -20.56
C ILE A 203 -19.67 -5.64 -21.99
N LEU A 204 -19.42 -4.77 -22.97
CA LEU A 204 -19.28 -5.14 -24.38
C LEU A 204 -17.87 -5.68 -24.68
N GLU A 205 -16.85 -5.06 -24.10
CA GLU A 205 -15.45 -5.49 -24.26
C GLU A 205 -14.67 -5.39 -22.95
N ASP A 206 -13.92 -6.44 -22.62
CA ASP A 206 -12.97 -6.48 -21.50
C ASP A 206 -11.53 -6.43 -22.04
N ARG A 207 -11.22 -5.31 -22.71
CA ARG A 207 -9.98 -5.10 -23.49
C ARG A 207 -8.72 -5.42 -22.69
N ILE A 208 -8.65 -4.90 -21.45
CA ILE A 208 -7.49 -5.10 -20.56
C ILE A 208 -7.27 -6.59 -20.29
N ARG A 209 -8.33 -7.35 -19.98
CA ARG A 209 -8.23 -8.80 -19.74
C ARG A 209 -7.79 -9.55 -20.98
N ASP A 210 -8.40 -9.25 -22.11
CA ASP A 210 -8.18 -9.99 -23.34
C ASP A 210 -6.76 -9.75 -23.88
N GLU A 211 -6.28 -8.50 -23.84
CA GLU A 211 -4.90 -8.17 -24.18
C GLU A 211 -3.88 -8.77 -23.22
N LEU A 212 -4.16 -8.77 -21.91
CA LEU A 212 -3.26 -9.39 -20.93
C LEU A 212 -3.17 -10.90 -21.15
N ARG A 213 -4.30 -11.56 -21.41
CA ARG A 213 -4.33 -13.00 -21.74
C ARG A 213 -3.55 -13.29 -23.03
N ALA A 214 -3.69 -12.44 -24.05
CA ALA A 214 -2.93 -12.56 -25.29
C ALA A 214 -1.43 -12.36 -25.05
N TRP A 215 -1.05 -11.41 -24.18
CA TRP A 215 0.34 -11.21 -23.77
C TRP A 215 0.90 -12.47 -23.10
N VAL A 216 0.19 -13.04 -22.13
CA VAL A 216 0.60 -14.28 -21.43
C VAL A 216 0.76 -15.46 -22.40
N ALA A 217 -0.13 -15.56 -23.39
CA ALA A 217 -0.03 -16.57 -24.45
C ALA A 217 1.24 -16.40 -25.29
N ARG A 218 1.56 -15.17 -25.71
CA ARG A 218 2.79 -14.89 -26.47
C ARG A 218 4.06 -15.20 -25.67
N GLN A 219 4.02 -15.06 -24.35
CA GLN A 219 5.13 -15.42 -23.47
C GLN A 219 5.19 -16.92 -23.14
N GLY A 220 4.28 -17.75 -23.66
CA GLY A 220 4.25 -19.19 -23.36
C GLY A 220 3.91 -19.52 -21.89
N ALA A 221 3.28 -18.58 -21.18
CA ALA A 221 3.03 -18.66 -19.74
C ALA A 221 1.56 -18.97 -19.38
N LEU A 222 0.75 -19.45 -20.32
CA LEU A 222 -0.64 -19.82 -20.04
C LEU A 222 -0.72 -20.89 -18.95
N GLY A 223 -1.42 -20.56 -17.85
CA GLY A 223 -1.57 -21.44 -16.70
C GLY A 223 -0.29 -21.63 -15.86
N ARG A 224 0.78 -20.88 -16.15
CA ARG A 224 2.07 -20.97 -15.45
C ARG A 224 2.41 -19.64 -14.79
N PRO A 225 3.10 -19.64 -13.64
CA PRO A 225 3.58 -18.40 -13.05
C PRO A 225 4.73 -17.84 -13.88
N VAL A 226 4.76 -16.53 -14.05
CA VAL A 226 5.95 -15.78 -14.46
C VAL A 226 6.82 -15.48 -13.24
N PRO A 227 8.11 -15.13 -13.44
CA PRO A 227 8.92 -14.61 -12.34
C PRO A 227 8.25 -13.38 -11.70
N ALA A 228 8.31 -13.29 -10.37
CA ALA A 228 7.87 -12.07 -9.69
C ALA A 228 8.67 -10.87 -10.21
N GLY A 229 8.08 -9.69 -10.22
CA GLY A 229 8.68 -8.48 -10.80
C GLY A 229 8.56 -8.36 -12.33
N THR A 230 8.03 -9.37 -13.03
CA THR A 230 7.69 -9.24 -14.46
C THR A 230 6.55 -8.22 -14.63
N VAL A 231 6.63 -7.41 -15.68
CA VAL A 231 5.61 -6.41 -16.02
C VAL A 231 5.08 -6.68 -17.43
N ALA A 232 3.75 -6.75 -17.57
CA ALA A 232 3.07 -6.87 -18.84
C ALA A 232 2.36 -5.56 -19.17
N ALA A 233 2.56 -5.02 -20.37
CA ALA A 233 1.90 -3.80 -20.81
C ALA A 233 0.68 -4.13 -21.71
N THR A 234 -0.44 -3.48 -21.43
CA THR A 234 -1.66 -3.52 -22.25
C THR A 234 -2.12 -2.10 -22.57
N GLY A 235 -3.00 -1.96 -23.55
CA GLY A 235 -3.84 -0.78 -23.69
C GLY A 235 -4.74 -0.60 -22.46
N ALA A 236 -5.34 0.60 -22.37
CA ALA A 236 -6.16 1.00 -21.22
C ALA A 236 -7.67 0.82 -21.44
N GLY A 237 -8.10 0.40 -22.64
CA GLY A 237 -9.52 0.26 -22.98
C GLY A 237 -10.27 1.59 -22.85
N ALA A 238 -11.39 1.60 -22.14
CA ALA A 238 -12.20 2.81 -21.92
C ALA A 238 -11.48 3.90 -21.09
N LEU A 239 -10.43 3.56 -20.33
CA LEU A 239 -9.64 4.53 -19.57
C LEU A 239 -8.85 5.50 -20.48
N THR A 240 -8.72 5.22 -21.78
CA THR A 240 -8.19 6.18 -22.76
C THR A 240 -8.97 7.49 -22.76
N GLY A 241 -10.30 7.44 -22.54
CA GLY A 241 -11.13 8.65 -22.39
C GLY A 241 -10.83 9.46 -21.12
N GLN A 242 -10.05 8.92 -20.20
CA GLN A 242 -9.55 9.60 -18.99
C GLN A 242 -8.09 10.06 -19.15
N GLY A 243 -7.50 9.93 -20.33
CA GLY A 243 -6.09 10.25 -20.57
C GLY A 243 -5.11 9.12 -20.20
N ILE A 244 -5.60 7.97 -19.71
CA ILE A 244 -4.77 6.80 -19.44
C ILE A 244 -4.62 5.98 -20.70
N ARG A 245 -3.40 5.86 -21.20
CA ARG A 245 -3.08 5.24 -22.49
C ARG A 245 -2.62 3.80 -22.32
N ARG A 246 -1.99 3.48 -21.20
CA ARG A 246 -1.42 2.16 -20.91
C ARG A 246 -1.67 1.71 -19.49
N VAL A 247 -1.81 0.40 -19.31
CA VAL A 247 -1.82 -0.26 -18.01
C VAL A 247 -0.67 -1.24 -17.95
N TYR A 248 0.24 -1.04 -17.01
CA TYR A 248 1.36 -1.91 -16.74
C TYR A 248 1.01 -2.82 -15.56
N HIS A 249 0.79 -4.09 -15.87
CA HIS A 249 0.45 -5.11 -14.88
C HIS A 249 1.75 -5.63 -14.25
N ALA A 250 1.98 -5.32 -12.98
CA ALA A 250 3.17 -5.70 -12.23
C ALA A 250 2.94 -7.00 -11.46
N ALA A 251 3.57 -8.09 -11.91
CA ALA A 251 3.43 -9.42 -11.33
C ALA A 251 4.22 -9.52 -10.02
N VAL A 252 3.65 -9.01 -8.92
CA VAL A 252 4.31 -8.96 -7.60
C VAL A 252 3.65 -9.88 -6.59
N ALA A 253 2.44 -10.36 -6.87
CA ALA A 253 1.64 -11.12 -5.91
C ALA A 253 1.74 -12.63 -6.20
N VAL A 254 2.44 -13.38 -5.36
CA VAL A 254 2.50 -14.85 -5.47
C VAL A 254 1.28 -15.43 -4.74
N PRO A 255 0.32 -16.08 -5.42
CA PRO A 255 -0.86 -16.63 -4.74
C PRO A 255 -0.47 -17.67 -3.71
N ARG A 256 -1.04 -17.57 -2.51
CA ARG A 256 -0.94 -18.65 -1.51
C ARG A 256 -2.04 -19.69 -1.78
N GLY A 257 -1.64 -20.93 -2.05
CA GLY A 257 -2.56 -22.03 -2.39
C GLY A 257 -3.65 -22.24 -1.32
N GLY A 258 -4.91 -22.39 -1.74
CA GLY A 258 -6.05 -22.53 -0.83
C GLY A 258 -6.48 -21.22 -0.13
N THR A 259 -5.97 -20.07 -0.59
CA THR A 259 -6.23 -18.75 0.02
C THR A 259 -6.71 -17.71 -0.98
N ASN A 260 -7.16 -16.57 -0.45
CA ASN A 260 -7.43 -15.35 -1.21
C ASN A 260 -6.27 -14.34 -1.09
N ASP A 261 -5.15 -14.77 -0.52
CA ASP A 261 -4.02 -13.97 -0.06
C ASP A 261 -2.81 -14.20 -0.95
N TYR A 262 -1.83 -13.30 -0.83
CA TYR A 262 -0.63 -13.33 -1.63
C TYR A 262 0.60 -13.15 -0.76
N ASP A 263 1.70 -13.75 -1.16
CA ASP A 263 3.03 -13.38 -0.69
C ASP A 263 3.61 -12.34 -1.64
N VAL A 264 4.17 -11.28 -1.07
CA VAL A 264 4.84 -10.22 -1.83
C VAL A 264 6.15 -9.89 -1.13
N GLN A 265 7.24 -9.93 -1.88
CA GLN A 265 8.55 -9.49 -1.37
C GLN A 265 8.82 -8.05 -1.79
N PRO A 266 9.39 -7.19 -0.91
CA PRO A 266 9.75 -5.82 -1.26
C PRO A 266 10.70 -5.75 -2.48
N ALA A 267 11.61 -6.71 -2.61
CA ALA A 267 12.52 -6.80 -3.75
C ALA A 267 11.78 -7.00 -5.09
N ASP A 268 10.62 -7.66 -5.08
CA ASP A 268 9.80 -7.86 -6.28
C ASP A 268 9.06 -6.59 -6.67
N VAL A 269 8.67 -5.78 -5.67
CA VAL A 269 8.09 -4.44 -5.87
C VAL A 269 9.10 -3.51 -6.53
N THR A 270 10.33 -3.44 -6.01
CA THR A 270 11.41 -2.64 -6.63
C THR A 270 11.70 -3.11 -8.05
N ARG A 271 11.81 -4.42 -8.27
CA ARG A 271 12.07 -5.00 -9.60
C ARG A 271 10.95 -4.67 -10.59
N ALA A 272 9.68 -4.78 -10.17
CA ALA A 272 8.54 -4.42 -11.00
C ALA A 272 8.55 -2.93 -11.36
N ALA A 273 8.81 -2.03 -10.40
CA ALA A 273 8.88 -0.61 -10.66
C ALA A 273 10.02 -0.24 -11.62
N THR A 274 11.20 -0.84 -11.45
CA THR A 274 12.31 -0.68 -12.41
C THR A 274 11.92 -1.16 -13.81
N ARG A 275 11.27 -2.33 -13.93
CA ARG A 275 10.84 -2.83 -15.24
C ARG A 275 9.74 -1.98 -15.85
N ALA A 276 8.79 -1.46 -15.06
CA ALA A 276 7.76 -0.54 -15.53
C ALA A 276 8.36 0.74 -16.13
N LEU A 277 9.34 1.36 -15.46
CA LEU A 277 10.04 2.53 -15.98
C LEU A 277 10.85 2.21 -17.25
N ALA A 278 11.48 1.03 -17.30
CA ALA A 278 12.18 0.58 -18.51
C ALA A 278 11.22 0.39 -19.69
N ILE A 279 10.05 -0.23 -19.49
CA ILE A 279 9.03 -0.36 -20.55
C ILE A 279 8.54 1.01 -21.00
N LEU A 280 8.29 1.95 -20.07
CA LEU A 280 7.93 3.33 -20.42
C LEU A 280 8.97 3.99 -21.32
N ALA A 281 10.26 3.85 -20.99
CA ALA A 281 11.33 4.37 -21.83
C ALA A 281 11.42 3.67 -23.19
N GLU A 282 11.13 2.36 -23.26
CA GLU A 282 11.10 1.58 -24.50
C GLU A 282 9.98 2.04 -25.45
N GLU A 283 8.78 2.31 -24.92
CA GLU A 283 7.60 2.62 -25.75
C GLU A 283 7.24 4.11 -25.84
N GLU A 284 7.90 5.02 -25.10
CA GLU A 284 7.58 6.47 -25.04
C GLU A 284 7.35 7.07 -26.44
N HIS A 285 8.25 6.80 -27.37
CA HIS A 285 8.25 7.39 -28.72
C HIS A 285 7.31 6.68 -29.71
N GLU A 286 6.68 5.57 -29.32
CA GLU A 286 5.68 4.88 -30.14
C GLU A 286 4.32 5.58 -30.12
N PHE A 287 4.12 6.55 -29.22
CA PHE A 287 2.87 7.28 -29.05
C PHE A 287 2.98 8.75 -29.49
N GLY A 288 1.88 9.28 -30.02
CA GLY A 288 1.70 10.70 -30.31
C GLY A 288 0.56 11.29 -29.47
N PRO A 289 0.82 12.22 -28.52
CA PRO A 289 2.15 12.67 -28.06
C PRO A 289 2.96 11.56 -27.36
N PRO A 290 4.27 11.72 -27.10
CA PRO A 290 5.04 10.72 -26.36
C PRO A 290 4.48 10.43 -24.97
N LEU A 291 4.71 9.23 -24.42
CA LEU A 291 4.37 8.93 -23.02
C LEU A 291 5.33 9.65 -22.07
N ARG A 292 4.82 10.43 -21.13
CA ARG A 292 5.62 11.25 -20.20
C ARG A 292 5.29 11.01 -18.73
N SER A 293 4.09 10.51 -18.42
CA SER A 293 3.62 10.38 -17.04
C SER A 293 3.34 8.93 -16.62
N VAL A 294 3.68 8.59 -15.37
CA VAL A 294 3.47 7.25 -14.80
C VAL A 294 2.90 7.35 -13.40
N CYS A 295 1.80 6.63 -13.15
CA CYS A 295 1.17 6.52 -11.85
C CYS A 295 1.41 5.15 -11.22
N PHE A 296 2.04 5.14 -10.05
CA PHE A 296 2.20 3.95 -9.23
C PHE A 296 1.05 3.82 -8.22
N THR A 297 0.46 2.64 -8.17
CA THR A 297 -0.36 2.21 -7.03
C THR A 297 0.54 1.54 -5.99
N LEU A 298 0.10 1.42 -4.73
CA LEU A 298 0.89 0.70 -3.72
C LEU A 298 0.88 -0.81 -3.98
N LEU A 299 2.01 -1.30 -4.49
CA LEU A 299 2.19 -2.70 -4.85
C LEU A 299 2.34 -3.56 -3.58
N GLY A 300 1.47 -4.57 -3.46
CA GLY A 300 1.50 -5.55 -2.37
C GLY A 300 0.91 -5.08 -1.03
N ALA A 301 0.58 -3.81 -0.86
CA ALA A 301 0.07 -3.29 0.41
C ALA A 301 -1.42 -3.57 0.69
N GLY A 302 -2.13 -4.16 -0.27
CA GLY A 302 -3.48 -4.70 -0.06
C GLY A 302 -3.43 -6.12 0.49
N ARG A 303 -4.01 -7.08 -0.23
CA ARG A 303 -4.02 -8.52 0.16
C ARG A 303 -2.64 -9.21 0.18
N GLY A 304 -1.60 -8.53 -0.28
CA GLY A 304 -0.21 -8.99 -0.11
C GLY A 304 0.32 -8.75 1.30
N GLY A 305 -0.33 -7.88 2.08
CA GLY A 305 -0.01 -7.61 3.47
C GLY A 305 1.29 -6.86 3.70
N LEU A 306 1.90 -6.27 2.67
CA LEU A 306 3.06 -5.40 2.87
C LEU A 306 2.63 -4.14 3.64
N PRO A 307 3.40 -3.71 4.66
CA PRO A 307 3.23 -2.39 5.25
C PRO A 307 3.34 -1.31 4.17
N TYR A 308 2.50 -0.26 4.23
CA TYR A 308 2.56 0.88 3.32
C TYR A 308 3.95 1.48 3.22
N ARG A 309 4.64 1.65 4.35
CA ARG A 309 6.01 2.20 4.39
C ARG A 309 6.98 1.33 3.59
N THR A 310 6.87 0.01 3.72
CA THR A 310 7.72 -0.94 2.99
C THR A 310 7.41 -0.91 1.48
N SER A 311 6.14 -0.89 1.10
CA SER A 311 5.73 -0.79 -0.31
C SER A 311 6.21 0.52 -0.95
N ILE A 312 6.01 1.65 -0.27
CA ILE A 312 6.46 2.98 -0.71
C ILE A 312 7.98 3.03 -0.83
N GLY A 313 8.72 2.55 0.18
CA GLY A 313 10.19 2.54 0.14
C GLY A 313 10.73 1.70 -1.02
N ALA A 314 10.15 0.53 -1.27
CA ALA A 314 10.53 -0.35 -2.37
C ALA A 314 10.25 0.26 -3.75
N LEU A 315 9.08 0.91 -3.93
CA LEU A 315 8.74 1.66 -5.14
C LEU A 315 9.68 2.86 -5.34
N TRP A 316 9.86 3.64 -4.28
CA TRP A 316 10.66 4.87 -4.31
C TRP A 316 12.12 4.58 -4.67
N ALA A 317 12.72 3.50 -4.16
CA ALA A 317 14.08 3.12 -4.52
C ALA A 317 14.29 2.98 -6.04
N ALA A 318 13.30 2.43 -6.76
CA ALA A 318 13.35 2.32 -8.22
C ALA A 318 13.13 3.66 -8.92
N VAL A 319 12.15 4.44 -8.46
CA VAL A 319 11.82 5.77 -9.01
C VAL A 319 12.98 6.74 -8.83
N GLU A 320 13.52 6.83 -7.61
CA GLU A 320 14.65 7.69 -7.28
C GLU A 320 15.87 7.34 -8.12
N ALA A 321 16.18 6.04 -8.29
CA ALA A 321 17.29 5.60 -9.12
C ALA A 321 17.15 6.07 -10.58
N ASP A 322 15.94 6.05 -11.14
CA ASP A 322 15.71 6.47 -12.51
C ASP A 322 15.74 8.00 -12.67
N LEU A 323 15.07 8.72 -11.76
CA LEU A 323 15.14 10.17 -11.68
C LEU A 323 16.59 10.65 -11.50
N ALA A 324 17.37 9.96 -10.66
CA ALA A 324 18.79 10.24 -10.42
C ALA A 324 19.69 10.05 -11.66
N ARG A 325 19.26 9.23 -12.64
CA ARG A 325 19.93 9.09 -13.94
C ARG A 325 19.54 10.18 -14.95
N GLY A 326 18.59 11.05 -14.59
CA GLY A 326 18.18 12.18 -15.41
C GLY A 326 16.84 12.00 -16.13
N ALA A 327 16.11 10.91 -15.85
CA ALA A 327 14.76 10.73 -16.37
C ALA A 327 13.85 11.92 -16.01
N ARG A 328 12.95 12.27 -16.93
CA ARG A 328 12.05 13.43 -16.82
C ARG A 328 10.58 13.03 -16.77
N TRP A 329 10.29 11.87 -16.17
CA TRP A 329 8.93 11.38 -15.98
C TRP A 329 8.14 12.30 -15.06
N ASP A 330 6.88 12.55 -15.39
CA ASP A 330 5.91 13.05 -14.42
C ASP A 330 5.43 11.87 -13.58
N VAL A 331 5.83 11.85 -12.31
CA VAL A 331 5.62 10.71 -11.43
C VAL A 331 4.42 10.97 -10.53
N HIS A 332 3.47 10.05 -10.58
CA HIS A 332 2.29 10.07 -9.74
C HIS A 332 2.24 8.85 -8.82
N PHE A 333 1.60 9.01 -7.67
CA PHE A 333 1.16 7.92 -6.82
C PHE A 333 -0.34 8.04 -6.59
N VAL A 334 -1.06 6.93 -6.59
CA VAL A 334 -2.50 6.91 -6.25
C VAL A 334 -2.78 5.95 -5.10
N VAL A 335 -3.42 6.48 -4.06
CA VAL A 335 -3.79 5.75 -2.85
C VAL A 335 -5.21 6.08 -2.44
N ARG A 336 -5.92 5.15 -1.80
CA ARG A 336 -7.24 5.42 -1.21
C ARG A 336 -7.14 5.86 0.25
N ASN A 337 -6.09 5.43 0.95
CA ASN A 337 -5.96 5.59 2.39
C ASN A 337 -5.16 6.88 2.72
N PRO A 338 -5.72 7.80 3.54
CA PRO A 338 -5.03 9.03 3.93
C PRO A 338 -3.70 8.81 4.65
N SER A 339 -3.56 7.74 5.44
CA SER A 339 -2.29 7.41 6.12
C SER A 339 -1.19 7.03 5.11
N ALA A 340 -1.55 6.32 4.04
CA ALA A 340 -0.62 6.06 2.95
C ALA A 340 -0.22 7.35 2.19
N ALA A 341 -1.16 8.27 2.00
CA ALA A 341 -0.90 9.56 1.37
C ALA A 341 0.06 10.44 2.22
N ALA A 342 -0.14 10.44 3.54
CA ALA A 342 0.75 11.14 4.46
C ALA A 342 2.19 10.61 4.35
N LEU A 343 2.37 9.28 4.28
CA LEU A 343 3.70 8.67 4.09
C LEU A 343 4.36 9.10 2.77
N LEU A 344 3.62 9.17 1.66
CA LEU A 344 4.14 9.65 0.37
C LEU A 344 4.56 11.12 0.43
N THR A 345 3.84 11.95 1.18
CA THR A 345 4.17 13.38 1.35
C THR A 345 5.48 13.57 2.10
N ARG A 346 5.84 12.63 2.98
CA ARG A 346 7.12 12.62 3.70
C ARG A 346 8.32 12.19 2.86
N LEU A 347 8.13 11.74 1.61
CA LEU A 347 9.27 11.51 0.70
C LEU A 347 10.12 12.79 0.54
N ALA A 348 9.50 13.97 0.64
CA ALA A 348 10.19 15.25 0.62
C ALA A 348 11.12 15.49 1.83
N THR A 349 10.81 14.94 3.01
CA THR A 349 11.51 15.27 4.27
C THR A 349 12.66 14.33 4.59
N ARG A 350 12.68 13.11 4.03
CA ARG A 350 13.72 12.09 4.30
C ARG A 350 15.01 12.24 3.50
N ILE A 351 15.10 13.23 2.62
CA ILE A 351 16.26 13.47 1.73
C ILE A 351 16.88 14.86 2.01
N ARG A 352 17.02 15.22 3.29
CA ARG A 352 18.05 16.18 3.70
C ARG A 352 19.19 15.38 4.32
N PRO A 353 20.39 15.35 3.72
CA PRO A 353 21.56 14.92 4.48
C PRO A 353 21.62 15.78 5.74
N LYS A 354 21.79 15.14 6.89
CA LYS A 354 22.19 15.84 8.12
C LYS A 354 23.49 16.55 7.75
N ALA A 355 23.48 17.88 7.66
CA ALA A 355 24.71 18.63 7.42
C ALA A 355 25.72 18.17 8.46
N ASP A 356 26.89 17.69 8.00
CA ASP A 356 28.00 17.43 8.90
C ASP A 356 28.24 18.68 9.75
N PRO A 357 28.39 18.55 11.07
CA PRO A 357 28.81 19.69 11.87
C PRO A 357 30.20 20.08 11.35
N THR A 358 30.28 21.30 10.81
CA THR A 358 31.54 21.94 10.47
C THR A 358 32.48 21.81 11.65
N PRO A 359 33.72 21.31 11.48
CA PRO A 359 34.68 21.29 12.56
C PRO A 359 34.95 22.75 12.94
N THR A 360 34.54 23.12 14.14
CA THR A 360 34.89 24.39 14.77
C THR A 360 36.41 24.41 14.94
N GLY A 361 37.07 25.32 14.22
CA GLY A 361 38.41 25.81 14.57
C GLY A 361 38.35 26.78 15.73
#